data_AF-A0A7J3KDS1-F1
#
_entry.id   AF-A0A7J3KDS1-F1
#
_cell.length_a   1.000
_cell.length_b   1.000
_cell.length_c   1.000
_cell.angle_alpha   90.00
_cell.angle_beta   90.00
_cell.angle_gamma   90.00
#
_symmetry.space_group_name_H-M   'P 1'
#
loop_
_entity.id
_entity.type
_entity.pdbx_description
1 polymer ?
#
loop_
_entity_poly.entity_id
_entity_poly.type
_entity_poly.pdbx_seq_one_letter_code
_entity_poly.pdbx_strand_id
1 'polypeptide(L)'
;MNQIRIVGVPLEEAYFSKAVGTADFINSRMNELKVMNFNACTGCLQTAVHLMFTLRSFRHIMGEKHKIICVIGPEAKANSIMKELGDGKETILLCGYCAAPTFYNELKGIFIPGCPPQPEDLQRTLKELLSQLLKLDLDFNF
;
A
#
# COMPACT_ATOMS: atom_id res chain seq x y z
N MET A 1 27.71 -42.09 -15.44
CA MET A 1 26.73 -41.07 -15.88
C MET A 1 25.94 -40.64 -14.66
N ASN A 2 26.16 -39.42 -14.15
CA ASN A 2 25.38 -38.90 -13.02
C ASN A 2 24.06 -38.33 -13.56
N GLN A 3 22.95 -39.00 -13.28
CA GLN A 3 21.61 -38.49 -13.58
C GLN A 3 21.28 -37.36 -12.60
N ILE A 4 20.95 -36.19 -13.14
CA ILE A 4 20.36 -35.10 -12.35
C ILE A 4 18.95 -35.54 -11.98
N ARG A 5 18.70 -35.73 -10.69
CA ARG A 5 17.38 -36.04 -10.16
C ARG A 5 16.67 -34.72 -9.85
N ILE A 6 15.66 -34.38 -10.65
CA ILE A 6 14.79 -33.24 -10.35
C ILE A 6 13.91 -33.64 -9.16
N VAL A 7 14.18 -33.06 -7.99
CA VAL A 7 13.32 -33.11 -6.82
C VAL A 7 12.48 -31.84 -6.81
N GLY A 8 11.21 -31.98 -7.19
CA GLY A 8 10.22 -30.91 -7.13
C GLY A 8 9.06 -31.32 -6.24
N VAL A 9 8.44 -30.34 -5.59
CA VAL A 9 7.18 -30.45 -4.86
C VAL A 9 6.08 -29.81 -5.73
N PRO A 10 4.87 -30.39 -5.82
CA PRO A 10 3.75 -29.76 -6.51
C PRO A 10 3.52 -28.33 -6.01
N LEU A 11 3.14 -27.41 -6.89
CA LEU A 11 2.95 -26.00 -6.52
C LEU A 11 1.92 -25.90 -5.39
N GLU A 12 0.89 -26.73 -5.40
CA GLU A 12 -0.16 -26.79 -4.38
C GLU A 12 0.36 -27.17 -2.99
N GLU A 13 1.45 -27.95 -2.94
CA GLU A 13 2.13 -28.35 -1.70
C GLU A 13 3.23 -27.36 -1.29
N ALA A 14 3.91 -26.73 -2.25
CA ALA A 14 4.86 -25.64 -1.99
C ALA A 14 4.16 -24.33 -1.59
N TYR A 15 2.98 -24.09 -2.16
CA TYR A 15 2.16 -22.94 -1.88
C TYR A 15 1.38 -23.23 -0.60
N PHE A 16 1.99 -22.90 0.53
CA PHE A 16 1.28 -22.87 1.80
C PHE A 16 0.05 -21.98 1.62
N SER A 17 -1.13 -22.56 1.53
CA SER A 17 -2.43 -21.85 1.47
C SER A 17 -2.69 -20.94 2.68
N LYS A 18 -1.78 -20.97 3.66
CA LYS A 18 -1.71 -20.14 4.86
C LYS A 18 -0.60 -19.06 4.80
N ALA A 19 0.08 -18.89 3.67
CA ALA A 19 1.07 -17.83 3.49
C ALA A 19 0.36 -16.48 3.61
N VAL A 20 0.75 -15.70 4.61
CA VAL A 20 0.20 -14.37 4.84
C VAL A 20 0.60 -13.48 3.67
N GLY A 21 -0.38 -12.89 2.99
CA GLY A 21 -0.13 -11.95 1.91
C GLY A 21 0.56 -10.68 2.42
N THR A 22 1.30 -9.99 1.55
CA THR A 22 2.01 -8.76 1.94
C THR A 22 1.08 -7.71 2.56
N ALA A 23 -0.13 -7.54 2.02
CA ALA A 23 -1.11 -6.61 2.56
C ALA A 23 -1.58 -7.03 3.98
N ASP A 24 -1.87 -8.31 4.18
CA ASP A 24 -2.28 -8.85 5.49
C ASP A 24 -1.18 -8.71 6.53
N PHE A 25 0.07 -8.98 6.13
CA PHE A 25 1.24 -8.77 6.98
C PHE A 25 1.36 -7.32 7.43
N ILE A 26 1.28 -6.37 6.49
CA ILE A 26 1.35 -4.93 6.80
C ILE A 26 0.20 -4.53 7.73
N ASN A 27 -1.03 -4.94 7.40
CA ASN A 27 -2.24 -4.62 8.16
C ASN A 27 -2.19 -5.17 9.60
N SER A 28 -1.55 -6.32 9.82
CA SER A 28 -1.37 -6.87 11.17
C SER A 28 -0.32 -6.12 12.01
N ARG A 29 0.58 -5.37 11.36
CA ARG A 29 1.75 -4.75 12.00
C ARG A 29 1.64 -3.25 12.18
N MET A 30 0.81 -2.59 11.38
CA MET A 30 0.66 -1.14 11.34
C MET A 30 -0.77 -0.73 11.68
N ASN A 31 -0.93 0.17 12.65
CA ASN A 31 -2.25 0.72 12.99
C ASN A 31 -2.56 1.97 12.14
N GLU A 32 -1.50 2.69 11.77
CA GLU A 32 -1.51 3.96 11.05
C GLU A 32 -1.61 3.74 9.52
N LEU A 33 -1.44 2.50 9.04
CA LEU A 33 -1.51 2.14 7.63
C LEU A 33 -2.44 0.94 7.44
N LYS A 34 -3.40 1.07 6.52
CA LYS A 34 -4.21 -0.02 6.02
C LYS A 34 -4.02 -0.16 4.51
N VAL A 35 -3.62 -1.34 4.06
CA VAL A 35 -3.47 -1.69 2.64
C VAL A 35 -4.71 -2.46 2.20
N MET A 36 -5.41 -1.93 1.20
CA MET A 36 -6.54 -2.57 0.53
C MET A 36 -6.08 -3.10 -0.82
N ASN A 37 -5.87 -4.42 -0.89
CA ASN A 37 -5.37 -5.10 -2.08
C ASN A 37 -6.53 -5.62 -2.95
N PHE A 38 -6.74 -4.97 -4.10
CA PHE A 38 -7.72 -5.34 -5.11
C PHE A 38 -7.06 -6.01 -6.31
N ASN A 39 -6.39 -7.15 -6.05
CA ASN A 39 -5.68 -7.96 -7.06
C ASN A 39 -4.48 -7.23 -7.71
N ALA A 40 -3.69 -6.54 -6.89
CA ALA A 40 -2.54 -5.78 -7.35
C ALA A 40 -1.37 -6.68 -7.79
N CYS A 41 -0.58 -6.20 -8.75
CA CYS A 41 0.67 -6.85 -9.13
C CYS A 41 1.74 -6.71 -8.02
N THR A 42 2.78 -7.55 -8.10
CA THR A 42 3.92 -7.53 -7.16
C THR A 42 4.58 -6.17 -7.05
N GLY A 43 4.60 -5.37 -8.13
CA GLY A 43 5.12 -4.00 -8.10
C GLY A 43 4.38 -3.09 -7.12
N CYS A 44 3.04 -3.09 -7.14
CA CYS A 44 2.25 -2.25 -6.22
C CYS A 44 2.28 -2.79 -4.79
N LEU A 45 2.46 -4.11 -4.61
CA LEU A 45 2.72 -4.69 -3.29
C LEU A 45 4.05 -4.20 -2.72
N GLN A 46 5.10 -4.07 -3.53
CA GLN A 46 6.36 -3.47 -3.11
C GLN A 46 6.17 -2.00 -2.71
N THR A 47 5.37 -1.22 -3.44
CA THR A 47 5.01 0.16 -3.05
C THR A 47 4.34 0.20 -1.67
N ALA A 48 3.44 -0.74 -1.36
CA ALA A 48 2.82 -0.83 -0.04
C ALA A 48 3.84 -1.15 1.07
N VAL A 49 4.84 -1.99 0.77
CA VAL A 49 5.95 -2.27 1.70
C VAL A 49 6.82 -1.04 1.92
N HIS A 50 7.17 -0.30 0.86
CA HIS A 50 7.90 0.96 0.99
C HIS A 50 7.13 1.95 1.87
N LEU A 51 5.82 2.09 1.64
CA LEU A 51 4.95 2.93 2.46
C LEU A 51 4.97 2.51 3.94
N MET A 52 4.92 1.22 4.24
CA MET A 52 5.07 0.71 5.61
C MET A 52 6.38 1.18 6.24
N PHE A 53 7.51 1.01 5.56
CA PHE A 53 8.82 1.41 6.09
C PHE A 53 8.93 2.92 6.28
N THR A 54 8.47 3.71 5.32
CA THR A 54 8.46 5.17 5.43
C THR A 54 7.63 5.61 6.62
N LEU A 55 6.36 5.20 6.70
CA LEU A 55 5.46 5.63 7.78
C LEU A 55 5.91 5.15 9.16
N ARG A 56 6.55 3.98 9.24
CA ARG A 56 7.12 3.49 10.50
C ARG A 56 8.15 4.45 11.09
N SER A 57 8.94 5.13 10.27
CA SER A 57 9.90 6.15 10.73
C SER A 57 9.21 7.39 11.32
N PHE A 58 8.00 7.72 10.87
CA PHE A 58 7.22 8.88 11.34
C PHE A 58 6.14 8.52 12.36
N ARG A 59 6.09 7.26 12.80
CA ARG A 59 5.05 6.76 13.72
C ARG A 59 4.91 7.60 14.99
N HIS A 60 6.03 8.03 15.55
CA HIS A 60 6.07 8.87 16.76
C HIS A 60 5.48 10.27 16.55
N ILE A 61 5.44 10.76 15.31
CA ILE A 61 4.93 12.10 14.98
C ILE A 61 3.46 12.04 14.54
N MET A 62 3.09 11.02 13.75
CA MET A 62 1.70 10.83 13.30
C MET A 62 0.73 10.56 14.46
N GLY A 63 1.19 9.87 15.50
CA GLY A 63 0.36 9.43 16.63
C GLY A 63 -0.79 8.53 16.19
N GLU A 64 -1.69 8.19 17.12
CA GLU A 64 -2.86 7.33 16.84
C GLU A 64 -4.01 8.05 16.09
N LYS A 65 -3.82 9.33 15.72
CA LYS A 65 -4.93 10.19 15.31
C LYS A 65 -5.22 10.17 13.81
N HIS A 66 -4.30 9.68 12.98
CA HIS A 66 -4.43 9.74 11.53
C HIS A 66 -4.08 8.41 10.87
N LYS A 67 -4.96 7.90 10.02
CA LYS A 67 -4.79 6.60 9.36
C LYS A 67 -4.66 6.79 7.85
N ILE A 68 -3.66 6.16 7.26
CA ILE A 68 -3.47 6.14 5.80
C ILE A 68 -4.07 4.85 5.26
N ILE A 69 -4.94 4.97 4.26
CA ILE A 69 -5.52 3.85 3.53
C ILE A 69 -4.88 3.82 2.14
N CYS A 70 -4.04 2.83 1.90
CA CYS A 70 -3.39 2.59 0.61
C CYS A 70 -4.22 1.62 -0.22
N VAL A 71 -4.74 2.08 -1.34
CA VAL A 71 -5.56 1.30 -2.28
C VAL A 71 -4.70 0.92 -3.48
N ILE A 72 -4.61 -0.37 -3.77
CA ILE A 72 -3.82 -0.91 -4.89
C ILE A 72 -4.64 -1.91 -5.69
N GLY A 73 -4.39 -1.98 -6.99
CA GLY A 73 -4.93 -3.00 -7.88
C GLY A 73 -6.14 -2.57 -8.72
N PRO A 74 -6.43 -3.30 -9.82
CA PRO A 74 -7.40 -2.90 -10.85
C PRO A 74 -8.86 -3.05 -10.44
N GLU A 75 -9.16 -3.84 -9.41
CA GLU A 75 -10.54 -4.13 -9.00
C GLU A 75 -11.05 -3.16 -7.93
N ALA A 76 -10.30 -2.08 -7.67
CA ALA A 76 -10.66 -1.06 -6.70
C ALA A 76 -11.95 -0.34 -7.10
N LYS A 77 -12.92 -0.28 -6.17
CA LYS A 77 -14.21 0.40 -6.35
C LYS A 77 -14.53 1.26 -5.13
N ALA A 78 -15.10 2.44 -5.36
CA ALA A 78 -15.45 3.39 -4.30
C ALA A 78 -16.29 2.75 -3.19
N ASN A 79 -17.33 1.98 -3.54
CA ASN A 79 -18.19 1.31 -2.57
C ASN A 79 -17.45 0.33 -1.65
N SER A 80 -16.42 -0.35 -2.16
CA SER A 80 -15.62 -1.28 -1.35
C SER A 80 -14.72 -0.54 -0.38
N ILE A 81 -14.20 0.63 -0.79
CA ILE A 81 -13.32 1.46 0.05
C ILE A 81 -14.13 2.18 1.12
N MET A 82 -15.30 2.72 0.78
CA MET A 82 -16.15 3.48 1.70
C MET A 82 -16.63 2.66 2.90
N LYS A 83 -16.82 1.34 2.74
CA LYS A 83 -17.18 0.44 3.84
C LYS A 83 -16.10 0.33 4.92
N GLU A 84 -14.87 0.66 4.56
CA GLU A 84 -13.69 0.53 5.44
C GLU A 84 -13.23 1.88 6.01
N LEU A 85 -13.89 2.98 5.62
CA LEU A 85 -13.69 4.31 6.20
C LEU A 85 -14.43 4.41 7.54
N GLY A 86 -13.74 4.90 8.56
CA GLY A 86 -14.29 5.18 9.88
C GLY A 86 -14.66 6.65 10.03
N ASP A 87 -14.09 7.30 11.05
CA ASP A 87 -14.57 8.56 11.63
C ASP A 87 -14.15 9.82 10.84
N GLY A 88 -13.68 9.68 9.60
CA GLY A 88 -13.30 10.79 8.72
C GLY A 88 -11.90 11.36 8.98
N LYS A 89 -11.02 10.60 9.63
CA LYS A 89 -9.60 10.94 9.88
C LYS A 89 -8.64 10.10 9.05
N GLU A 90 -9.13 9.60 7.92
CA GLU A 90 -8.37 8.76 7.01
C GLU A 90 -7.94 9.53 5.77
N THR A 91 -6.69 9.35 5.38
CA THR A 91 -6.21 9.78 4.05
C THR A 91 -6.15 8.56 3.14
N ILE A 92 -6.86 8.64 2.02
CA ILE A 92 -6.82 7.60 0.98
C ILE A 92 -5.70 7.94 -0.01
N LEU A 93 -4.78 7.01 -0.19
CA LEU A 93 -3.78 7.00 -1.25
C LEU A 93 -4.19 5.99 -2.31
N LEU A 94 -4.35 6.45 -3.55
CA LEU A 94 -4.66 5.63 -4.71
C LEU A 94 -3.36 5.37 -5.46
N CYS A 95 -2.84 4.14 -5.38
CA CYS A 95 -1.49 3.81 -5.83
C CYS A 95 -1.50 3.01 -7.14
N GLY A 96 -0.93 3.62 -8.18
CA GLY A 96 -0.71 3.01 -9.48
C GLY A 96 -1.88 3.19 -10.45
N TYR A 97 -1.60 3.09 -11.75
CA TYR A 97 -2.58 3.38 -12.81
C TYR A 97 -3.83 2.50 -12.75
N CYS A 98 -3.72 1.29 -12.22
CA CYS A 98 -4.86 0.41 -12.02
C CYS A 98 -5.87 0.96 -11.00
N ALA A 99 -5.43 1.81 -10.06
CA ALA A 99 -6.27 2.47 -9.06
C ALA A 99 -6.47 3.96 -9.37
N ALA A 100 -6.18 4.41 -10.60
CA ALA A 100 -6.34 5.82 -10.97
C ALA A 100 -7.79 6.29 -10.80
N PRO A 101 -8.03 7.48 -10.22
CA PRO A 101 -9.38 8.01 -10.11
C PRO A 101 -9.90 8.35 -11.50
N THR A 102 -11.03 7.77 -11.86
CA THR A 102 -11.73 8.03 -13.11
C THR A 102 -13.19 8.33 -12.83
N PHE A 103 -13.88 8.94 -13.80
CA PHE A 103 -15.32 9.13 -13.72
C PHE A 103 -16.08 7.81 -13.48
N TYR A 104 -15.59 6.69 -14.00
CA TYR A 104 -16.28 5.39 -13.95
C TYR A 104 -16.11 4.63 -12.63
N ASN A 105 -14.99 4.81 -11.93
CA ASN A 105 -14.73 4.09 -10.67
C ASN A 105 -15.01 4.93 -9.42
N GLU A 106 -15.26 6.23 -9.60
CA GLU A 106 -15.62 7.20 -8.56
C GLU A 106 -14.64 7.23 -7.38
N LEU A 107 -13.40 6.78 -7.59
CA LEU A 107 -12.38 6.76 -6.56
C LEU A 107 -12.00 8.19 -6.19
N LYS A 108 -11.89 8.46 -4.88
CA LYS A 108 -11.48 9.74 -4.33
C LYS A 108 -10.32 9.52 -3.35
N GLY A 109 -9.30 10.34 -3.47
CA GLY A 109 -8.08 10.25 -2.68
C GLY A 109 -6.92 10.95 -3.37
N ILE A 110 -5.75 10.89 -2.76
CA ILE A 110 -4.51 11.40 -3.33
C ILE A 110 -3.99 10.33 -4.29
N PHE A 111 -3.87 10.67 -5.56
CA PHE A 111 -3.43 9.75 -6.59
C PHE A 111 -1.92 9.77 -6.78
N ILE A 112 -1.30 8.59 -6.74
CA ILE A 112 0.13 8.38 -7.00
C ILE A 112 0.27 7.60 -8.31
N PRO A 113 0.72 8.26 -9.40
CA PRO A 113 0.81 7.64 -10.73
C PRO A 113 1.94 6.61 -10.83
N GLY A 114 1.82 5.70 -11.81
CA GLY A 114 2.87 4.73 -12.19
C GLY A 114 2.39 3.27 -12.27
N CYS A 115 3.25 2.38 -12.76
CA CYS A 115 2.97 0.93 -12.83
C CYS A 115 4.26 0.08 -12.65
N PRO A 116 4.73 -0.12 -11.41
CA PRO A 116 4.22 0.50 -10.17
C PRO A 116 4.67 1.96 -10.03
N PRO A 117 4.06 2.73 -9.11
CA PRO A 117 4.56 4.05 -8.73
C PRO A 117 6.06 4.03 -8.42
N GLN A 118 6.78 5.04 -8.89
CA GLN A 118 8.20 5.18 -8.59
C GLN A 118 8.40 5.59 -7.13
N PRO A 119 9.48 5.15 -6.47
CA PRO A 119 9.77 5.51 -5.09
C PRO A 119 9.77 7.02 -4.84
N GLU A 120 10.26 7.81 -5.79
CA GLU A 120 10.38 9.27 -5.69
C GLU A 120 9.00 9.95 -5.67
N ASP A 121 8.05 9.46 -6.49
CA ASP A 121 6.67 9.97 -6.50
C ASP A 121 5.94 9.65 -5.20
N LEU A 122 6.16 8.45 -4.66
CA LEU A 122 5.65 8.05 -3.36
C LEU A 122 6.22 8.95 -2.26
N GLN A 123 7.53 9.16 -2.23
CA GLN A 123 8.22 9.99 -1.24
C GLN A 123 7.74 11.44 -1.28
N ARG A 124 7.64 12.03 -2.48
CA ARG A 124 7.13 13.41 -2.65
C ARG A 124 5.71 13.55 -2.10
N THR A 125 4.82 12.63 -2.48
CA THR A 125 3.43 12.64 -2.02
C THR A 125 3.34 12.51 -0.50
N LEU A 126 4.14 11.62 0.09
CA LEU A 126 4.18 11.42 1.54
C LEU A 126 4.79 12.63 2.26
N LYS A 127 5.80 13.28 1.68
CA LYS A 127 6.39 14.51 2.22
C LYS A 127 5.34 15.60 2.33
N GLU A 128 4.63 15.86 1.23
CA GLU A 128 3.56 16.86 1.18
C GLU A 128 2.44 16.54 2.18
N LEU A 129 1.99 15.29 2.22
CA LEU A 129 0.95 14.84 3.14
C LEU A 129 1.38 15.01 4.60
N LEU A 130 2.57 14.52 4.96
CA LEU A 130 3.04 14.58 6.34
C LEU A 130 3.33 16.01 6.77
N SER A 131 3.86 16.87 5.90
CA SER A 131 4.02 18.30 6.19
C SER A 131 2.69 18.99 6.46
N GLN A 132 1.64 18.67 5.71
CA GLN A 132 0.29 19.19 5.97
C GLN A 132 -0.30 18.70 7.29
N LEU A 133 -0.15 17.41 7.59
CA LEU A 133 -0.68 16.79 8.80
C LEU A 133 0.04 17.28 10.06
N LEU A 134 1.35 17.49 9.96
CA LEU A 134 2.21 17.80 11.10
C LEU A 134 2.49 19.30 11.26
N LYS A 135 2.16 20.12 10.26
CA LYS A 135 2.54 21.55 10.18
C LYS A 135 4.04 21.76 10.37
N LEU A 136 4.85 20.85 9.84
CA LEU A 136 6.30 20.85 9.92
C LEU A 136 6.90 20.81 8.51
N ASP A 137 7.96 21.58 8.27
CA ASP A 137 8.83 21.36 7.11
C ASP A 137 9.68 20.12 7.39
N LEU A 138 9.35 19.02 6.73
CA LEU A 138 10.09 17.77 6.83
C LEU A 138 11.10 17.73 5.70
N ASP A 139 12.37 17.49 5.96
CA ASP A 139 13.34 17.13 4.92
C ASP A 139 13.66 15.64 5.00
N PHE A 140 13.27 14.91 3.95
CA PHE A 140 13.59 13.51 3.78
C PHE A 140 15.00 13.41 3.20
N ASN A 141 16.01 13.20 4.05
CA ASN A 141 17.33 12.76 3.62
C ASN A 141 17.39 11.24 3.80
N PHE A 142 17.40 10.51 2.67
CA PHE A 142 17.64 9.07 2.63
C PHE A 142 19.05 8.79 2.13
#